data_AF-A0A1F4D2A0-F1
#
_entry.id   AF-A0A1F4D2A0-F1
#
_cell.length_a   1.000
_cell.length_b   1.000
_cell.length_c   1.000
_cell.angle_alpha   90.00
_cell.angle_beta   90.00
_cell.angle_gamma   90.00
#
_symmetry.space_group_name_H-M   'P 1'
#
loop_
_entity.id
_entity.type
_entity.pdbx_description
1 polymer ?
#
loop_
_entity_poly.entity_id
_entity_poly.type
_entity_poly.pdbx_seq_one_letter_code
_entity_poly.pdbx_strand_id
1 'polypeptide(L)'
;MQLRSLNTQILLAAILGIALGAALAVLGKDTSVAQQSLYVAGLIGTLFIDLLKMVLIPLVFASISVGVANLRAHDQIHRTWVATLGFFALSMALAVVLGLSAANLFRPGEGMQLAMFADATRAFEARQMPLSEFFAHFLHSLFQNPVAALAQGKVLSVVMFALILGIALVVGGERYRNLLLLLQELLELTLLIVGWIMRLAPLGIMALLLKLAATQDIALLATMTKFIAVVIGTTLLHGVVVLPLILYLVTGMTPLRFWRGAREALVMAFATSSSSATLPVTMRCAEQHLHVNRSVGGFVLPLGATMNMDGTALYEAAAALFVANLAGIDLNVMQQMIVFLTAMLGAIGAPGIPSAGMVTMLIVLQSVGLPVEAIAILLPVDRLLDTIRTAVNVEGDMVGSLVVQKFSARR
;
A
#
# COMPACT_ATOMS: atom_id res chain seq x y z
N MET A 1 -23.87 24.49 -0.75
CA MET A 1 -23.99 23.01 -0.64
C MET A 1 -22.63 22.46 -0.29
N GLN A 2 -22.42 21.96 0.93
CA GLN A 2 -21.16 21.30 1.30
C GLN A 2 -21.03 20.03 0.45
N LEU A 3 -20.02 19.98 -0.42
CA LEU A 3 -19.70 18.78 -1.19
C LEU A 3 -19.45 17.64 -0.19
N ARG A 4 -20.16 16.51 -0.36
CA ARG A 4 -19.95 15.29 0.44
C ARG A 4 -18.46 14.92 0.38
N SER A 5 -17.91 14.36 1.47
CA SER A 5 -16.50 13.96 1.52
C SER A 5 -16.15 13.08 0.32
N LEU A 6 -14.92 13.19 -0.22
CA LEU A 6 -14.48 12.41 -1.39
C LEU A 6 -14.72 10.91 -1.18
N ASN A 7 -14.47 10.45 0.05
CA ASN A 7 -14.72 9.07 0.48
C ASN A 7 -16.18 8.65 0.30
N THR A 8 -17.14 9.53 0.62
CA THR A 8 -18.57 9.29 0.40
C THR A 8 -18.91 9.26 -1.09
N GLN A 9 -18.29 10.11 -1.90
CA GLN A 9 -18.51 10.13 -3.35
C GLN A 9 -18.02 8.83 -3.99
N ILE A 10 -16.83 8.36 -3.61
CA ILE A 10 -16.27 7.08 -4.07
C ILE A 10 -17.20 5.92 -3.70
N LEU A 11 -17.68 5.86 -2.45
CA LEU A 11 -18.58 4.79 -2.01
C LEU A 11 -19.90 4.78 -2.80
N LEU A 12 -20.52 5.94 -2.99
CA LEU A 12 -21.76 6.05 -3.76
C LEU A 12 -21.55 5.68 -5.22
N ALA A 13 -20.44 6.13 -5.81
CA ALA A 13 -20.07 5.80 -7.17
C ALA A 13 -19.78 4.31 -7.35
N ALA A 14 -19.19 3.66 -6.33
CA ALA A 14 -18.98 2.23 -6.33
C ALA A 14 -20.31 1.45 -6.32
N ILE A 15 -21.23 1.81 -5.42
CA ILE A 15 -22.57 1.21 -5.35
C ILE A 15 -23.32 1.40 -6.67
N LEU A 16 -23.29 2.61 -7.23
CA LEU A 16 -23.90 2.92 -8.53
C LEU A 16 -23.28 2.11 -9.67
N GLY A 17 -21.95 2.00 -9.71
CA GLY A 17 -21.24 1.20 -10.70
C GLY A 17 -21.68 -0.26 -10.67
N ILE A 18 -21.71 -0.87 -9.49
CA ILE A 18 -22.17 -2.26 -9.30
C ILE A 18 -23.63 -2.41 -9.74
N ALA A 19 -24.53 -1.51 -9.32
CA ALA A 19 -25.95 -1.57 -9.65
C ALA A 19 -26.20 -1.45 -11.16
N LEU A 20 -25.54 -0.50 -11.83
CA LEU A 20 -25.62 -0.32 -13.28
C LEU A 20 -25.03 -1.54 -14.01
N GLY A 21 -23.91 -2.06 -13.55
CA GLY A 21 -23.31 -3.25 -14.15
C GLY A 21 -24.22 -4.47 -14.03
N ALA A 22 -24.81 -4.71 -12.86
CA ALA A 22 -25.79 -5.78 -12.66
C ALA A 22 -27.03 -5.63 -13.55
N ALA A 23 -27.54 -4.40 -13.73
CA ALA A 23 -28.64 -4.14 -14.65
C ALA A 23 -28.26 -4.48 -16.10
N LEU A 24 -27.05 -4.10 -16.55
CA LEU A 24 -26.54 -4.46 -17.88
C LEU A 24 -26.34 -5.97 -18.05
N ALA A 25 -25.94 -6.68 -16.99
CA ALA A 25 -25.83 -8.14 -17.03
C ALA A 25 -27.20 -8.80 -17.29
N VAL A 26 -28.27 -8.31 -16.65
CA VAL A 26 -29.65 -8.81 -16.83
C VAL A 26 -30.20 -8.48 -18.22
N LEU A 27 -29.88 -7.30 -18.77
CA LEU A 27 -30.29 -6.87 -20.11
C LEU A 27 -29.68 -7.72 -21.24
N GLY A 28 -28.62 -8.48 -20.97
CA GLY A 28 -27.92 -9.29 -21.96
C GLY A 28 -26.81 -8.52 -22.67
N LYS A 29 -25.61 -9.14 -22.70
CA LYS A 29 -24.36 -8.54 -23.20
C LYS A 29 -24.40 -8.15 -24.69
N ASP A 30 -25.32 -8.73 -25.46
CA ASP A 30 -25.45 -8.51 -26.91
C ASP A 30 -26.33 -7.31 -27.27
N THR A 31 -26.94 -6.65 -26.29
CA THR A 31 -27.69 -5.41 -26.54
C THR A 31 -26.74 -4.27 -26.90
N SER A 32 -27.12 -3.45 -27.88
CA SER A 32 -26.34 -2.28 -28.30
C SER A 32 -26.05 -1.31 -27.14
N VAL A 33 -27.01 -1.17 -26.23
CA VAL A 33 -26.88 -0.37 -25.00
C VAL A 33 -25.81 -0.92 -24.06
N ALA A 34 -25.76 -2.24 -23.85
CA ALA A 34 -24.73 -2.87 -23.02
C ALA A 34 -23.34 -2.72 -23.62
N GLN A 35 -23.18 -2.96 -24.92
CA GLN A 35 -21.89 -2.82 -25.61
C GLN A 35 -21.36 -1.38 -25.56
N GLN A 36 -22.20 -0.38 -25.85
CA GLN A 36 -21.82 1.02 -25.78
C GLN A 36 -21.47 1.45 -24.34
N SER A 37 -22.27 1.03 -23.36
CA SER A 37 -22.01 1.34 -21.95
C SER A 37 -20.70 0.74 -21.47
N LEU A 38 -20.42 -0.51 -21.85
CA LEU A 38 -19.16 -1.21 -21.52
C LEU A 38 -17.94 -0.57 -22.19
N TYR A 39 -18.08 -0.11 -23.44
CA TYR A 39 -17.02 0.60 -24.14
C TYR A 39 -16.67 1.93 -23.46
N VAL A 40 -17.69 2.76 -23.16
CA VAL A 40 -17.51 4.04 -22.46
C VAL A 40 -16.92 3.82 -21.07
N ALA A 41 -17.45 2.85 -20.32
CA ALA A 41 -16.92 2.49 -19.02
C ALA A 41 -15.47 1.97 -19.10
N GLY A 42 -15.15 1.19 -20.12
CA GLY A 42 -13.78 0.75 -20.40
C GLY A 42 -12.83 1.92 -20.64
N LEU A 43 -13.22 2.88 -21.48
CA LEU A 43 -12.41 4.06 -21.77
C LEU A 43 -12.14 4.90 -20.52
N ILE A 44 -13.19 5.20 -19.74
CA ILE A 44 -13.07 6.00 -18.51
C ILE A 44 -12.22 5.26 -17.47
N GLY A 45 -12.43 3.95 -17.32
CA GLY A 45 -11.68 3.12 -16.39
C GLY A 45 -10.20 3.02 -16.75
N THR A 46 -9.86 2.77 -18.02
CA THR A 46 -8.47 2.71 -18.49
C THR A 46 -7.78 4.05 -18.34
N LEU A 47 -8.43 5.14 -18.74
CA LEU A 47 -7.88 6.49 -18.58
C LEU A 47 -7.56 6.80 -17.10
N PHE A 48 -8.44 6.40 -16.19
CA PHE A 48 -8.20 6.57 -14.75
C PHE A 48 -6.98 5.76 -14.28
N ILE A 49 -6.81 4.52 -14.74
CA ILE A 49 -5.63 3.71 -14.44
C ILE A 49 -4.36 4.34 -15.02
N ASP A 50 -4.41 4.88 -16.23
CA ASP A 50 -3.26 5.51 -16.88
C ASP A 50 -2.82 6.78 -16.12
N LEU A 51 -3.77 7.54 -15.57
CA LEU A 51 -3.48 8.67 -14.68
C LEU A 51 -2.75 8.22 -13.41
N LEU A 52 -3.17 7.10 -12.80
CA LEU A 52 -2.47 6.53 -11.63
C LEU A 52 -1.06 6.03 -11.99
N LYS A 53 -0.89 5.39 -13.15
CA LYS A 53 0.43 4.95 -13.65
C LYS A 53 1.36 6.13 -13.95
N MET A 54 0.83 7.27 -14.41
CA MET A 54 1.61 8.46 -14.72
C MET A 54 2.32 9.03 -13.48
N VAL A 55 1.63 9.09 -12.34
CA VAL A 55 2.19 9.65 -11.09
C VAL A 55 3.06 8.67 -10.31
N LEU A 56 2.98 7.37 -10.62
CA LEU A 56 3.68 6.29 -9.91
C LEU A 56 5.19 6.53 -9.82
N ILE A 57 5.86 6.70 -10.96
CA ILE A 57 7.33 6.74 -11.01
C ILE A 57 7.90 7.98 -10.30
N PRO A 58 7.42 9.22 -10.57
CA PRO A 58 7.89 10.39 -9.83
C PRO A 58 7.64 10.28 -8.33
N LEU A 59 6.47 9.76 -7.93
CA LEU A 59 6.08 9.61 -6.55
C LEU A 59 7.02 8.65 -5.81
N VAL A 60 7.22 7.45 -6.35
CA VAL A 60 8.08 6.42 -5.73
C VAL A 60 9.51 6.92 -5.60
N PHE A 61 10.06 7.51 -6.69
CA PHE A 61 11.42 8.03 -6.70
C PHE A 61 11.62 9.13 -5.65
N ALA A 62 10.74 10.13 -5.62
CA ALA A 62 10.83 11.25 -4.69
C ALA A 62 10.56 10.79 -3.25
N SER A 63 9.51 10.00 -3.02
CA SER A 63 9.09 9.52 -1.70
C SER A 63 10.18 8.70 -1.02
N ILE A 64 10.78 7.72 -1.71
CA ILE A 64 11.83 6.88 -1.13
C ILE A 64 13.12 7.68 -0.91
N SER A 65 13.52 8.52 -1.88
CA SER A 65 14.73 9.34 -1.75
C SER A 65 14.61 10.31 -0.57
N VAL A 66 13.47 11.00 -0.43
CA VAL A 66 13.18 11.94 0.66
C VAL A 66 13.02 11.20 1.98
N GLY A 67 12.30 10.07 1.99
CA GLY A 67 12.07 9.26 3.19
C GLY A 67 13.40 8.79 3.81
N VAL A 68 14.33 8.31 2.99
CA VAL A 68 15.67 7.92 3.43
C VAL A 68 16.54 9.15 3.76
N ALA A 69 16.47 10.24 3.00
CA ALA A 69 17.29 11.43 3.24
C ALA A 69 16.88 12.23 4.49
N ASN A 70 15.60 12.22 4.86
CA ASN A 70 15.09 12.84 6.08
C ASN A 70 15.59 12.14 7.36
N LEU A 71 16.26 11.00 7.24
CA LEU A 71 16.93 10.33 8.37
C LEU A 71 18.12 11.14 8.93
N ARG A 72 18.52 12.25 8.30
CA ARG A 72 19.68 13.07 8.68
C ARG A 72 19.42 14.11 9.77
N ALA A 73 18.37 13.97 10.57
CA ALA A 73 18.09 14.92 11.65
C ALA A 73 18.60 14.38 13.01
N HIS A 74 19.80 14.83 13.40
CA HIS A 74 20.39 14.82 14.76
C HIS A 74 21.41 13.71 15.09
N ASP A 75 22.68 14.09 15.10
CA ASP A 75 23.87 13.32 15.55
C ASP A 75 23.79 12.78 17.00
N GLN A 76 22.75 13.13 17.77
CA GLN A 76 22.57 12.70 19.17
C GLN A 76 21.59 11.51 19.35
N ILE A 77 21.01 10.96 18.27
CA ILE A 77 19.84 10.05 18.35
C ILE A 77 20.12 8.67 17.71
N HIS A 78 21.39 8.26 17.55
CA HIS A 78 21.73 7.01 16.85
C HIS A 78 20.96 5.77 17.37
N ARG A 79 20.81 5.63 18.69
CA ARG A 79 20.13 4.46 19.28
C ARG A 79 18.61 4.45 19.07
N THR A 80 17.94 5.59 19.23
CA THR A 80 16.50 5.72 18.96
C THR A 80 16.23 5.49 17.47
N TRP A 81 17.11 5.98 16.59
CA TRP A 81 17.02 5.75 15.15
C TRP A 81 17.13 4.27 14.78
N VAL A 82 18.18 3.57 15.23
CA VAL A 82 18.34 2.11 14.96
C VAL A 82 17.15 1.34 15.51
N ALA A 83 16.70 1.66 16.72
CA ALA A 83 15.54 1.01 17.33
C ALA A 83 14.25 1.25 16.53
N THR A 84 14.07 2.45 15.97
CA THR A 84 12.89 2.82 15.18
C THR A 84 12.86 2.04 13.86
N LEU A 85 13.96 2.09 13.09
CA LEU A 85 14.04 1.35 11.83
C LEU A 85 13.96 -0.15 12.04
N GLY A 86 14.62 -0.67 13.08
CA GLY A 86 14.56 -2.08 13.43
C GLY A 86 13.15 -2.52 13.80
N PHE A 87 12.42 -1.71 14.57
CA PHE A 87 11.03 -1.99 14.90
C PHE A 87 10.11 -1.94 13.67
N PHE A 88 10.18 -0.88 12.85
CA PHE A 88 9.35 -0.74 11.63
C PHE A 88 9.63 -1.87 10.64
N ALA A 89 10.90 -2.19 10.37
CA ALA A 89 11.25 -3.28 9.47
C ALA A 89 10.75 -4.64 9.99
N LEU A 90 10.87 -4.92 11.29
CA LEU A 90 10.46 -6.19 11.87
C LEU A 90 8.93 -6.34 11.94
N SER A 91 8.22 -5.31 12.40
CA SER A 91 6.76 -5.31 12.49
C SER A 91 6.12 -5.44 11.10
N MET A 92 6.62 -4.69 10.12
CA MET A 92 6.20 -4.81 8.73
C MET A 92 6.51 -6.19 8.14
N ALA A 93 7.71 -6.74 8.38
CA ALA A 93 8.06 -8.09 7.94
C ALA A 93 7.09 -9.14 8.51
N LEU A 94 6.74 -9.04 9.80
CA LEU A 94 5.74 -9.91 10.43
C LEU A 94 4.36 -9.74 9.78
N ALA A 95 3.94 -8.50 9.50
CA ALA A 95 2.68 -8.21 8.83
C ALA A 95 2.61 -8.85 7.44
N VAL A 96 3.67 -8.72 6.63
CA VAL A 96 3.76 -9.32 5.30
C VAL A 96 3.76 -10.85 5.38
N VAL A 97 4.49 -11.45 6.31
CA VAL A 97 4.47 -12.91 6.53
C VAL A 97 3.06 -13.38 6.88
N LEU A 98 2.32 -12.66 7.72
CA LEU A 98 0.92 -12.98 8.03
C LEU A 98 0.03 -12.88 6.78
N GLY A 99 0.19 -11.82 5.99
CA GLY A 99 -0.55 -11.62 4.74
C GLY A 99 -0.32 -12.75 3.74
N LEU A 100 0.95 -13.09 3.47
CA LEU A 100 1.32 -14.20 2.59
C LEU A 100 0.84 -15.55 3.13
N SER A 101 1.04 -15.81 4.43
CA SER A 101 0.64 -17.09 5.04
C SER A 101 -0.86 -17.30 4.96
N ALA A 102 -1.65 -16.27 5.26
CA ALA A 102 -3.09 -16.34 5.16
C ALA A 102 -3.58 -16.46 3.71
N ALA A 103 -2.97 -15.74 2.77
CA ALA A 103 -3.32 -15.87 1.36
C ALA A 103 -3.01 -17.27 0.80
N ASN A 104 -1.89 -17.89 1.21
CA ASN A 104 -1.56 -19.28 0.86
C ASN A 104 -2.46 -20.31 1.55
N LEU A 105 -2.90 -20.03 2.78
CA LEU A 105 -3.74 -20.94 3.57
C LEU A 105 -5.19 -20.92 3.06
N PHE A 106 -5.77 -19.74 2.91
CA PHE A 106 -7.16 -19.59 2.52
C PHE A 106 -7.36 -19.60 1.01
N ARG A 107 -6.32 -19.34 0.23
CA ARG A 107 -6.34 -19.31 -1.25
C ARG A 107 -7.57 -18.58 -1.81
N PRO A 108 -7.73 -17.28 -1.48
CA PRO A 108 -8.79 -16.50 -2.10
C PRO A 108 -8.49 -16.37 -3.61
N GLY A 109 -9.48 -16.54 -4.47
CA GLY A 109 -9.32 -16.43 -5.93
C GLY A 109 -9.03 -17.74 -6.66
N GLU A 110 -8.73 -18.83 -5.95
CA GLU A 110 -8.40 -20.12 -6.58
C GLU A 110 -9.61 -20.71 -7.33
N GLY A 111 -9.37 -21.27 -8.52
CA GLY A 111 -10.41 -21.86 -9.38
C GLY A 111 -11.22 -20.86 -10.23
N MET A 112 -10.99 -19.56 -10.03
CA MET A 112 -11.63 -18.47 -10.76
C MET A 112 -10.70 -17.95 -11.86
N GLN A 113 -10.44 -18.75 -12.90
CA GLN A 113 -9.60 -18.32 -14.03
C GLN A 113 -10.36 -17.29 -14.87
N LEU A 114 -10.06 -16.01 -14.66
CA LEU A 114 -10.74 -14.93 -15.35
C LEU A 114 -10.21 -14.77 -16.79
N ALA A 115 -11.13 -14.81 -17.77
CA ALA A 115 -10.78 -14.69 -19.18
C ALA A 115 -10.02 -13.39 -19.53
N MET A 116 -10.25 -12.30 -18.78
CA MET A 116 -9.54 -11.03 -18.98
C MET A 116 -8.04 -11.11 -18.68
N PHE A 117 -7.58 -12.14 -17.97
CA PHE A 117 -6.17 -12.33 -17.64
C PHE A 117 -5.48 -13.35 -18.55
N ALA A 118 -6.19 -14.01 -19.47
CA ALA A 118 -5.65 -15.09 -20.29
C ALA A 118 -4.36 -14.70 -21.05
N ASP A 119 -4.32 -13.50 -21.62
CA ASP A 119 -3.12 -13.01 -22.33
C ASP A 119 -1.95 -12.72 -21.38
N ALA A 120 -2.25 -12.19 -20.19
CA ALA A 120 -1.25 -11.95 -19.16
C ALA A 120 -0.70 -13.26 -18.57
N THR A 121 -1.55 -14.27 -18.36
CA THR A 121 -1.16 -15.61 -17.93
C THR A 121 -0.25 -16.27 -18.96
N ARG A 122 -0.60 -16.22 -20.25
CA ARG A 122 0.28 -16.71 -21.33
C ARG A 122 1.62 -15.98 -21.38
N ALA A 123 1.61 -14.65 -21.22
CA ALA A 123 2.84 -13.87 -21.19
C ALA A 123 3.70 -14.19 -19.96
N PHE A 124 3.09 -14.51 -18.82
CA PHE A 124 3.77 -14.97 -17.61
C PHE A 124 4.36 -16.37 -17.79
N GLU A 125 3.59 -17.31 -18.34
CA GLU A 125 4.05 -18.68 -18.66
C GLU A 125 5.23 -18.68 -19.63
N ALA A 126 5.18 -17.84 -20.66
CA ALA A 126 6.27 -17.67 -21.62
C ALA A 126 7.56 -17.08 -21.00
N ARG A 127 7.45 -16.49 -19.80
CA ARG A 127 8.57 -15.94 -19.02
C ARG A 127 9.04 -16.86 -17.91
N GLN A 128 8.53 -18.09 -17.82
CA GLN A 128 9.01 -19.05 -16.83
C GLN A 128 10.47 -19.40 -17.12
N MET A 129 11.34 -18.86 -16.28
CA MET A 129 12.78 -19.15 -16.27
C MET A 129 13.08 -20.13 -15.12
N PRO A 130 14.13 -20.96 -15.25
CA PRO A 130 14.62 -21.73 -14.12
C PRO A 130 15.01 -20.80 -12.95
N LEU A 131 14.86 -21.29 -11.72
CA LEU A 131 15.02 -20.47 -10.50
C LEU A 131 16.37 -19.73 -10.41
N SER A 132 17.45 -20.32 -10.91
CA SER A 132 18.78 -19.71 -10.94
C SER A 132 18.85 -18.50 -11.89
N GLU A 133 18.25 -18.62 -13.07
CA GLU A 133 18.17 -17.53 -14.05
C GLU A 133 17.22 -16.43 -13.57
N PHE A 134 16.12 -16.81 -12.94
CA PHE A 134 15.19 -15.86 -12.33
C PHE A 134 15.87 -15.02 -11.25
N PHE A 135 16.66 -15.64 -10.36
CA PHE A 135 17.40 -14.91 -9.33
C PHE A 135 18.48 -13.99 -9.93
N ALA A 136 19.24 -14.46 -10.92
CA ALA A 136 20.22 -13.64 -11.62
C ALA A 136 19.55 -12.44 -12.33
N HIS A 137 18.42 -12.67 -12.99
CA HIS A 137 17.63 -11.62 -13.62
C HIS A 137 17.07 -10.63 -12.60
N PHE A 138 16.56 -11.12 -11.45
CA PHE A 138 16.10 -10.28 -10.35
C PHE A 138 17.24 -9.38 -9.84
N LEU A 139 18.41 -9.94 -9.54
CA LEU A 139 19.56 -9.18 -9.07
C LEU A 139 20.01 -8.14 -10.10
N HIS A 140 20.06 -8.51 -11.39
CA HIS A 140 20.38 -7.57 -12.46
C HIS A 140 19.32 -6.47 -12.61
N SER A 141 18.05 -6.78 -12.36
CA SER A 141 16.96 -5.81 -12.38
C SER A 141 17.06 -4.76 -11.27
N LEU A 142 17.78 -5.03 -10.17
CA LEU A 142 17.99 -4.05 -9.10
C LEU A 142 18.92 -2.89 -9.53
N PHE A 143 19.91 -3.16 -10.39
CA PHE A 143 21.02 -2.25 -10.67
C PHE A 143 21.07 -1.78 -12.14
N GLN A 144 19.90 -1.52 -12.73
CA GLN A 144 19.83 -1.00 -14.09
C GLN A 144 20.13 0.50 -14.16
N ASN A 145 20.38 1.01 -15.37
CA ASN A 145 20.54 2.44 -15.61
C ASN A 145 19.31 3.21 -15.07
N PRO A 146 19.48 4.15 -14.12
CA PRO A 146 18.35 4.83 -13.48
C PRO A 146 17.47 5.63 -14.44
N VAL A 147 18.06 6.27 -15.46
CA VAL A 147 17.32 7.04 -16.45
C VAL A 147 16.47 6.11 -17.31
N ALA A 148 17.04 4.98 -17.74
CA ALA A 148 16.29 3.97 -18.48
C ALA A 148 15.19 3.34 -17.61
N ALA A 149 15.46 3.09 -16.33
CA ALA A 149 14.49 2.54 -15.39
C ALA A 149 13.29 3.48 -15.17
N LEU A 150 13.55 4.77 -14.96
CA LEU A 150 12.52 5.80 -14.83
C LEU A 150 11.68 5.89 -16.12
N ALA A 151 12.32 5.87 -17.29
CA ALA A 151 11.62 5.98 -18.57
C ALA A 151 10.81 4.72 -18.94
N GLN A 152 11.29 3.53 -18.58
CA GLN A 152 10.67 2.25 -18.92
C GLN A 152 9.72 1.73 -17.83
N GLY A 153 9.50 2.49 -16.75
CA GLY A 153 8.63 2.09 -15.65
C GLY A 153 9.15 0.88 -14.86
N LYS A 154 10.47 0.68 -14.80
CA LYS A 154 11.08 -0.43 -14.06
C LYS A 154 11.15 -0.10 -12.58
N VAL A 155 10.02 -0.26 -11.89
CA VAL A 155 9.83 0.30 -10.56
C VAL A 155 10.85 -0.21 -9.54
N LEU A 156 11.17 -1.50 -9.56
CA LEU A 156 12.13 -2.08 -8.61
C LEU A 156 13.53 -1.44 -8.75
N SER A 157 13.99 -1.18 -9.97
CA SER A 157 15.26 -0.47 -10.21
C SER A 157 15.18 0.98 -9.73
N VAL A 158 14.03 1.65 -9.92
CA VAL A 158 13.79 3.01 -9.45
C VAL A 158 13.85 3.08 -7.92
N VAL A 159 13.23 2.13 -7.23
CA VAL A 159 13.26 1.99 -5.77
C VAL A 159 14.69 1.83 -5.27
N MET A 160 15.46 0.92 -5.87
CA MET A 160 16.85 0.69 -5.48
C MET A 160 17.73 1.93 -5.69
N PHE A 161 17.56 2.61 -6.83
CA PHE A 161 18.27 3.85 -7.09
C PHE A 161 17.88 4.96 -6.10
N ALA A 162 16.59 5.13 -5.82
CA ALA A 162 16.07 6.11 -4.86
C ALA A 162 16.62 5.87 -3.44
N LEU A 163 16.71 4.60 -3.03
CA LEU A 163 17.28 4.22 -1.73
C LEU A 163 18.77 4.57 -1.65
N ILE A 164 19.56 4.23 -2.67
CA ILE A 164 21.00 4.57 -2.73
C ILE A 164 21.18 6.09 -2.76
N LEU A 165 20.36 6.81 -3.54
CA LEU A 165 20.38 8.27 -3.60
C LEU A 165 20.06 8.89 -2.25
N GLY A 166 19.01 8.42 -1.58
CA GLY A 166 18.66 8.85 -0.22
C GLY A 166 19.81 8.66 0.76
N ILE A 167 20.46 7.49 0.77
CA ILE A 167 21.64 7.22 1.61
C ILE A 167 22.77 8.19 1.26
N ALA A 168 23.04 8.43 -0.03
CA ALA A 168 24.08 9.35 -0.47
C ALA A 168 23.80 10.81 -0.03
N LEU A 169 22.54 11.24 -0.03
CA LEU A 169 22.11 12.53 0.51
C LEU A 169 22.37 12.63 2.02
N VAL A 170 22.10 11.56 2.78
CA VAL A 170 22.41 11.49 4.22
C VAL A 170 23.92 11.62 4.46
N VAL A 171 24.72 10.84 3.74
CA VAL A 171 26.19 10.78 3.91
C VAL A 171 26.85 12.09 3.48
N GLY A 172 26.49 12.64 2.32
CA GLY A 172 27.10 13.87 1.80
C GLY A 172 26.58 15.15 2.44
N GLY A 173 25.37 15.08 3.00
CA GLY A 173 24.92 16.04 3.97
C GLY A 173 24.62 17.45 3.48
N GLU A 174 25.12 18.48 4.19
CA GLU A 174 24.82 19.89 3.86
C GLU A 174 25.26 20.23 2.43
N ARG A 175 26.28 19.52 1.90
CA ARG A 175 26.71 19.66 0.52
C ARG A 175 25.57 19.45 -0.49
N TYR A 176 24.62 18.57 -0.18
CA TYR A 176 23.53 18.20 -1.06
C TYR A 176 22.16 18.74 -0.60
N ARG A 177 22.14 19.73 0.31
CA ARG A 177 20.91 20.29 0.86
C ARG A 177 19.92 20.76 -0.21
N ASN A 178 20.41 21.44 -1.25
CA ASN A 178 19.56 21.95 -2.33
C ASN A 178 18.92 20.81 -3.14
N LEU A 179 19.61 19.68 -3.29
CA LEU A 179 19.06 18.51 -3.98
C LEU A 179 17.98 17.83 -3.13
N LEU A 180 18.18 17.76 -1.81
CA LEU A 180 17.15 17.26 -0.89
C LEU A 180 15.89 18.15 -0.92
N LEU A 181 16.05 19.48 -0.86
CA LEU A 181 14.93 20.41 -0.97
C LEU A 181 14.17 20.24 -2.29
N LEU A 182 14.88 20.11 -3.41
CA LEU A 182 14.25 19.86 -4.71
C LEU A 182 13.46 18.55 -4.74
N LEU A 183 13.97 17.48 -4.12
CA LEU A 183 13.25 16.21 -4.03
C LEU A 183 12.03 16.30 -3.11
N GLN A 184 12.09 17.08 -2.03
CA GLN A 184 10.94 17.37 -1.16
C GLN A 184 9.86 18.14 -1.92
N GLU A 185 10.23 19.19 -2.65
CA GLU A 185 9.29 19.94 -3.49
C GLU A 185 8.69 19.06 -4.60
N LEU A 186 9.49 18.19 -5.23
CA LEU A 186 9.00 17.22 -6.22
C LEU A 186 7.97 16.25 -5.60
N LEU A 187 8.23 15.76 -4.39
CA LEU A 187 7.29 14.90 -3.66
C LEU A 187 5.96 15.64 -3.40
N GLU A 188 6.02 16.86 -2.87
CA GLU A 188 4.83 17.68 -2.59
C GLU A 188 4.03 18.00 -3.86
N LEU A 189 4.70 18.40 -4.94
CA LEU A 189 4.07 18.65 -6.23
C LEU A 189 3.42 17.40 -6.80
N THR A 190 4.07 16.24 -6.68
CA THR A 190 3.50 14.98 -7.15
C THR A 190 2.25 14.60 -6.35
N LEU A 191 2.26 14.81 -5.03
CA LEU A 191 1.09 14.60 -4.16
C LEU A 191 -0.08 15.54 -4.50
N LEU A 192 0.20 16.77 -4.91
CA LEU A 192 -0.83 17.69 -5.40
C LEU A 192 -1.52 17.15 -6.65
N ILE A 193 -0.75 16.62 -7.61
CA ILE A 193 -1.27 15.99 -8.84
C ILE A 193 -2.10 14.76 -8.49
N VAL A 194 -1.64 13.92 -7.57
CA VAL A 194 -2.43 12.78 -7.04
C VAL A 194 -3.76 13.27 -6.50
N GLY A 195 -3.77 14.36 -5.73
CA GLY A 195 -5.00 14.98 -5.22
C GLY A 195 -5.98 15.40 -6.32
N TRP A 196 -5.50 15.89 -7.47
CA TRP A 196 -6.35 16.20 -8.62
C TRP A 196 -6.91 14.95 -9.29
N ILE A 197 -6.09 13.92 -9.49
CA ILE A 197 -6.51 12.63 -10.05
C ILE A 197 -7.58 11.99 -9.16
N MET A 198 -7.42 12.05 -7.84
CA MET A 198 -8.37 11.48 -6.89
C MET A 198 -9.75 12.16 -6.93
N ARG A 199 -9.87 13.40 -7.42
CA ARG A 199 -11.19 14.02 -7.68
C ARG A 199 -11.95 13.34 -8.82
N LEU A 200 -11.23 12.70 -9.75
CA LEU A 200 -11.81 11.90 -10.84
C LEU A 200 -12.11 10.47 -10.41
N ALA A 201 -11.61 10.04 -9.24
CA ALA A 201 -11.79 8.67 -8.75
C ALA A 201 -13.25 8.20 -8.73
N PRO A 202 -14.25 8.97 -8.26
CA PRO A 202 -15.64 8.50 -8.30
C PRO A 202 -16.08 8.02 -9.70
N LEU A 203 -15.72 8.74 -10.76
CA LEU A 203 -16.05 8.37 -12.13
C LEU A 203 -15.27 7.13 -12.61
N GLY A 204 -13.95 7.11 -12.38
CA GLY A 204 -13.10 5.97 -12.73
C GLY A 204 -13.56 4.68 -12.05
N ILE A 205 -13.86 4.75 -10.75
CA ILE A 205 -14.31 3.63 -9.93
C ILE A 205 -15.67 3.11 -10.38
N MET A 206 -16.63 4.02 -10.61
CA MET A 206 -17.94 3.64 -11.13
C MET A 206 -17.81 2.89 -12.45
N ALA A 207 -16.98 3.38 -13.37
CA ALA A 207 -16.77 2.78 -14.69
C ALA A 207 -16.11 1.39 -14.60
N LEU A 208 -15.06 1.25 -13.79
CA LEU A 208 -14.40 -0.04 -13.55
C LEU A 208 -15.36 -1.06 -12.94
N LEU A 209 -16.15 -0.64 -11.95
CA LEU A 209 -17.12 -1.52 -11.29
C LEU A 209 -18.32 -1.88 -12.14
N LEU A 210 -18.80 -0.94 -12.97
CA LEU A 210 -19.85 -1.22 -13.94
C LEU A 210 -19.38 -2.32 -14.89
N LYS A 211 -18.18 -2.17 -15.46
CA LYS A 211 -17.61 -3.19 -16.35
C LYS A 211 -17.47 -4.52 -15.61
N LEU A 212 -17.00 -4.51 -14.37
CA LEU A 212 -16.88 -5.71 -13.54
C LEU A 212 -18.24 -6.39 -13.34
N ALA A 213 -19.22 -5.69 -12.78
CA ALA A 213 -20.53 -6.26 -12.46
C ALA A 213 -21.35 -6.66 -13.70
N ALA A 214 -21.13 -6.01 -14.85
CA ALA A 214 -21.78 -6.38 -16.11
C ALA A 214 -21.15 -7.59 -16.80
N THR A 215 -19.86 -7.84 -16.57
CA THR A 215 -19.13 -8.91 -17.26
C THR A 215 -18.98 -10.18 -16.43
N GLN A 216 -19.12 -10.10 -15.10
CA GLN A 216 -18.69 -11.15 -14.18
C GLN A 216 -19.83 -11.88 -13.48
N ASP A 217 -19.58 -13.16 -13.17
CA ASP A 217 -20.49 -14.04 -12.45
C ASP A 217 -20.58 -13.71 -10.95
N ILE A 218 -21.70 -14.11 -10.34
CA ILE A 218 -21.91 -14.10 -8.88
C ILE A 218 -20.74 -14.79 -8.13
N ALA A 219 -20.07 -15.75 -8.77
CA ALA A 219 -18.88 -16.41 -8.25
C ALA A 219 -17.71 -15.45 -7.94
N LEU A 220 -17.55 -14.35 -8.70
CA LEU A 220 -16.52 -13.34 -8.42
C LEU A 220 -16.84 -12.54 -7.17
N LEU A 221 -18.11 -12.21 -6.94
CA LEU A 221 -18.53 -11.51 -5.73
C LEU A 221 -18.25 -12.36 -4.48
N ALA A 222 -18.58 -13.66 -4.52
CA ALA A 222 -18.28 -14.57 -3.41
C ALA A 222 -16.76 -14.65 -3.14
N THR A 223 -15.97 -14.73 -4.20
CA THR A 223 -14.50 -14.75 -4.14
C THR A 223 -13.93 -13.45 -3.58
N MET A 224 -14.50 -12.30 -3.96
CA MET A 224 -14.17 -10.99 -3.41
C MET A 224 -14.50 -10.88 -1.93
N THR A 225 -15.67 -11.36 -1.51
CA THR A 225 -16.03 -11.39 -0.08
C THR A 225 -15.05 -12.24 0.72
N LYS A 226 -14.64 -13.41 0.21
CA LYS A 226 -13.61 -14.25 0.83
C LYS A 226 -12.28 -13.49 0.96
N PHE A 227 -11.85 -12.81 -0.10
CA PHE A 227 -10.63 -11.99 -0.08
C PHE A 227 -10.71 -10.87 0.96
N ILE A 228 -11.81 -10.10 0.98
CA ILE A 228 -12.04 -9.03 1.97
C ILE A 228 -11.98 -9.60 3.39
N ALA A 229 -12.66 -10.71 3.66
CA ALA A 229 -12.69 -11.33 4.98
C ALA A 229 -11.29 -11.78 5.43
N VAL A 230 -10.50 -12.38 4.53
CA VAL A 230 -9.13 -12.79 4.82
C VAL A 230 -8.27 -11.57 5.15
N VAL A 231 -8.28 -10.52 4.33
CA VAL A 231 -7.46 -9.32 4.56
C VAL A 231 -7.88 -8.59 5.84
N ILE A 232 -9.18 -8.43 6.08
CA ILE A 232 -9.67 -7.79 7.32
C ILE A 232 -9.24 -8.62 8.53
N GLY A 233 -9.46 -9.94 8.49
CA GLY A 233 -9.11 -10.84 9.57
C GLY A 233 -7.62 -10.83 9.89
N THR A 234 -6.75 -10.83 8.87
CA THR A 234 -5.30 -10.84 9.06
C THR A 234 -4.76 -9.48 9.49
N THR A 235 -5.31 -8.39 8.95
CA THR A 235 -4.95 -7.03 9.38
C THR A 235 -5.34 -6.79 10.83
N LEU A 236 -6.54 -7.24 11.23
CA LEU A 236 -6.98 -7.19 12.63
C LEU A 236 -6.18 -8.14 13.51
N LEU A 237 -5.76 -9.31 13.03
CA LEU A 237 -4.85 -10.18 13.76
C LEU A 237 -3.52 -9.47 14.06
N HIS A 238 -2.97 -8.77 13.08
CA HIS A 238 -1.75 -7.98 13.27
C HIS A 238 -1.96 -6.83 14.28
N GLY A 239 -3.02 -6.03 14.09
CA GLY A 239 -3.32 -4.88 14.96
C GLY A 239 -3.76 -5.23 16.38
N VAL A 240 -4.61 -6.25 16.55
CA VAL A 240 -5.20 -6.61 17.85
C VAL A 240 -4.34 -7.59 18.64
N VAL A 241 -3.55 -8.42 17.96
CA VAL A 241 -2.77 -9.48 18.61
C VAL A 241 -1.28 -9.22 18.51
N VAL A 242 -0.72 -9.04 17.32
CA VAL A 242 0.74 -8.99 17.14
C VAL A 242 1.36 -7.71 17.69
N LEU A 243 0.88 -6.54 17.26
CA LEU A 243 1.40 -5.26 17.76
C LEU A 243 1.24 -5.11 19.28
N PRO A 244 0.08 -5.42 19.90
CA PRO A 244 -0.10 -5.29 21.33
C PRO A 244 0.67 -6.36 22.12
N LEU A 245 0.90 -7.55 21.56
CA LEU A 245 1.77 -8.55 22.16
C LEU A 245 3.22 -8.06 22.20
N ILE A 246 3.73 -7.50 21.10
CA ILE A 246 5.08 -6.89 21.06
C ILE A 246 5.16 -5.76 22.10
N LEU A 247 4.15 -4.89 22.16
CA LEU A 247 4.08 -3.81 23.15
C LEU A 247 4.18 -4.35 24.58
N TYR A 248 3.35 -5.35 24.91
CA TYR A 248 3.29 -5.92 26.25
C TYR A 248 4.60 -6.60 26.64
N LEU A 249 5.18 -7.41 25.76
CA LEU A 249 6.42 -8.14 26.02
C LEU A 249 7.62 -7.19 26.23
N VAL A 250 7.69 -6.08 25.51
CA VAL A 250 8.83 -5.15 25.60
C VAL A 250 8.65 -4.11 26.71
N THR A 251 7.46 -3.52 26.81
CA THR A 251 7.22 -2.35 27.68
C THR A 251 6.53 -2.70 29.00
N GLY A 252 5.85 -3.85 29.06
CA GLY A 252 4.94 -4.22 30.16
C GLY A 252 3.61 -3.48 30.12
N MET A 253 3.36 -2.62 29.14
CA MET A 253 2.09 -1.90 29.00
C MET A 253 1.00 -2.86 28.51
N THR A 254 -0.10 -2.92 29.25
CA THR A 254 -1.27 -3.73 28.86
C THR A 254 -1.97 -3.12 27.63
N PRO A 255 -2.43 -3.93 26.66
CA PRO A 255 -3.16 -3.45 25.47
C PRO A 255 -4.35 -2.54 25.77
N LEU A 256 -5.12 -2.84 26.83
CA LEU A 256 -6.27 -2.02 27.26
C LEU A 256 -5.88 -0.59 27.63
N ARG A 257 -4.73 -0.40 28.28
CA ARG A 257 -4.22 0.93 28.63
C ARG A 257 -3.80 1.68 27.37
N PHE A 258 -3.13 0.99 26.45
CA PHE A 258 -2.73 1.55 25.17
C PHE A 258 -3.95 2.02 24.36
N TRP A 259 -4.94 1.16 24.11
CA TRP A 259 -6.11 1.53 23.31
C TRP A 259 -6.93 2.65 23.93
N ARG A 260 -7.04 2.72 25.27
CA ARG A 260 -7.69 3.87 25.93
C ARG A 260 -6.98 5.18 25.66
N GLY A 261 -5.64 5.19 25.66
CA GLY A 261 -4.86 6.39 25.35
C GLY A 261 -4.80 6.74 23.86
N ALA A 262 -4.82 5.73 22.99
CA ALA A 262 -4.73 5.86 21.53
C ALA A 262 -6.08 6.08 20.83
N ARG A 263 -7.21 5.89 21.52
CA ARG A 263 -8.57 5.88 20.95
C ARG A 263 -8.84 6.98 19.94
N GLU A 264 -8.54 8.23 20.27
CA GLU A 264 -8.83 9.37 19.40
C GLU A 264 -8.06 9.29 18.07
N ALA A 265 -6.77 8.92 18.14
CA ALA A 265 -5.94 8.74 16.96
C ALA A 265 -6.43 7.56 16.11
N LEU A 266 -6.75 6.42 16.72
CA LEU A 266 -7.23 5.24 15.99
C LEU A 266 -8.57 5.49 15.29
N VAL A 267 -9.51 6.15 15.97
CA VAL A 267 -10.81 6.52 15.38
C VAL A 267 -10.64 7.53 14.25
N MET A 268 -9.75 8.51 14.42
CA MET A 268 -9.45 9.50 13.38
C MET A 268 -8.77 8.86 12.16
N ALA A 269 -7.81 7.96 12.37
CA ALA A 269 -7.14 7.20 11.31
C ALA A 269 -8.14 6.34 10.54
N PHE A 270 -9.04 5.65 11.25
CA PHE A 270 -10.11 4.87 10.64
C PHE A 270 -11.04 5.74 9.79
N ALA A 271 -11.49 6.88 10.34
CA ALA A 271 -12.44 7.77 9.67
C ALA A 271 -11.84 8.50 8.45
N THR A 272 -10.59 8.94 8.56
CA THR A 272 -9.91 9.71 7.51
C THR A 272 -9.25 8.83 6.46
N SER A 273 -8.81 7.62 6.84
CA SER A 273 -7.95 6.77 6.03
C SER A 273 -6.66 7.48 5.60
N SER A 274 -6.12 8.32 6.50
CA SER A 274 -4.85 9.01 6.29
C SER A 274 -4.02 9.07 7.57
N SER A 275 -2.85 8.42 7.55
CA SER A 275 -1.86 8.49 8.63
C SER A 275 -1.34 9.93 8.79
N SER A 276 -1.06 10.61 7.67
CA SER A 276 -0.54 11.99 7.67
C SER A 276 -1.55 12.99 8.23
N ALA A 277 -2.84 12.88 7.87
CA ALA A 277 -3.88 13.75 8.42
C ALA A 277 -4.15 13.49 9.91
N THR A 278 -3.84 12.28 10.39
CA THR A 278 -4.05 11.88 11.78
C THR A 278 -2.87 12.25 12.69
N LEU A 279 -1.68 12.50 12.11
CA LEU A 279 -0.42 12.74 12.84
C LEU A 279 -0.53 13.75 13.99
N PRO A 280 -1.17 14.93 13.87
CA PRO A 280 -1.30 15.86 15.01
C PRO A 280 -2.06 15.26 16.20
N VAL A 281 -3.10 14.45 15.94
CA VAL A 281 -3.87 13.76 16.98
C VAL A 281 -3.05 12.60 17.55
N THR A 282 -2.33 11.87 16.71
CA THR A 282 -1.42 10.79 17.12
C THR A 282 -0.36 11.31 18.09
N MET A 283 0.32 12.41 17.76
CA MET A 283 1.34 13.03 18.61
C MET A 283 0.75 13.47 19.96
N ARG A 284 -0.42 14.12 19.94
CA ARG A 284 -1.11 14.52 21.18
C ARG A 284 -1.42 13.32 22.08
N CYS A 285 -2.00 12.25 21.52
CA CYS A 285 -2.35 11.06 22.28
C CYS A 285 -1.11 10.35 22.85
N ALA A 286 -0.05 10.24 22.04
CA ALA A 286 1.21 9.62 22.46
C ALA A 286 1.86 10.39 23.61
N GLU A 287 1.94 11.72 23.52
CA GLU A 287 2.57 12.55 24.57
C GLU A 287 1.70 12.64 25.84
N GLN A 288 0.41 12.96 25.68
CA GLN A 288 -0.45 13.33 26.81
C GLN A 288 -1.07 12.11 27.50
N HIS A 289 -1.46 11.07 26.75
CA HIS A 289 -2.17 9.91 27.31
C HIS A 289 -1.27 8.69 27.50
N LEU A 290 -0.26 8.51 26.64
CA LEU A 290 0.66 7.37 26.69
C LEU A 290 2.04 7.72 27.26
N HIS A 291 2.28 9.00 27.56
CA HIS A 291 3.52 9.52 28.16
C HIS A 291 4.78 9.17 27.37
N VAL A 292 4.70 9.27 26.04
CA VAL A 292 5.86 9.24 25.16
C VAL A 292 6.61 10.57 25.27
N ASN A 293 7.92 10.52 25.48
CA ASN A 293 8.80 11.68 25.53
C ASN A 293 8.76 12.42 24.20
N ARG A 294 8.67 13.75 24.25
CA ARG A 294 8.60 14.61 23.04
C ARG A 294 9.72 14.36 22.04
N SER A 295 10.95 14.11 22.53
CA SER A 295 12.09 13.81 21.65
C SER A 295 11.96 12.49 20.89
N VAL A 296 11.28 11.49 21.48
CA VAL A 296 11.00 10.21 20.82
C VAL A 296 9.76 10.36 19.93
N GLY A 297 8.65 10.86 20.47
CA GLY A 297 7.38 11.01 19.75
C GLY A 297 7.47 11.93 18.54
N GLY A 298 8.17 13.06 18.68
CA GLY A 298 8.39 14.04 17.60
C GLY A 298 9.30 13.53 16.48
N PHE A 299 9.97 12.39 16.66
CA PHE A 299 10.76 11.74 15.62
C PHE A 299 10.07 10.48 15.08
N VAL A 300 9.68 9.56 15.97
CA VAL A 300 9.16 8.24 15.60
C VAL A 300 7.80 8.35 14.90
N LEU A 301 6.89 9.21 15.38
CA LEU A 301 5.53 9.29 14.84
C LEU A 301 5.48 9.93 13.45
N PRO A 302 6.18 11.06 13.18
CA PRO A 302 6.24 11.60 11.81
C PRO A 302 6.93 10.65 10.83
N LEU A 303 7.96 9.92 11.28
CA LEU A 303 8.63 8.92 10.45
C LEU A 303 7.72 7.71 10.18
N GLY A 304 6.97 7.26 11.19
CA GLY A 304 6.03 6.15 11.08
C GLY A 304 4.89 6.44 10.10
N ALA A 305 4.35 7.66 10.12
CA ALA A 305 3.29 8.09 9.23
C ALA A 305 3.63 7.99 7.72
N THR A 306 4.92 7.84 7.38
CA THR A 306 5.39 7.59 6.01
C THR A 306 6.02 6.21 5.82
N MET A 307 6.79 5.71 6.79
CA MET A 307 7.57 4.48 6.61
C MET A 307 6.94 3.23 7.22
N ASN A 308 6.09 3.36 8.24
CA ASN A 308 5.58 2.25 9.02
C ASN A 308 4.16 1.86 8.58
N MET A 309 4.07 1.33 7.38
CA MET A 309 2.81 0.98 6.73
C MET A 309 2.54 -0.52 6.71
N ASP A 310 2.57 -1.15 7.89
CA ASP A 310 2.36 -2.59 8.09
C ASP A 310 1.11 -3.14 7.40
N GLY A 311 -0.04 -2.50 7.61
CA GLY A 311 -1.31 -2.88 7.03
C GLY A 311 -1.30 -2.77 5.50
N THR A 312 -0.58 -1.78 4.96
CA THR A 312 -0.41 -1.61 3.50
C THR A 312 0.42 -2.75 2.93
N ALA A 313 1.58 -3.04 3.53
CA ALA A 313 2.46 -4.12 3.07
C ALA A 313 1.78 -5.50 3.16
N LEU A 314 1.07 -5.77 4.26
CA LEU A 314 0.28 -6.98 4.46
C LEU A 314 -0.79 -7.15 3.37
N TYR A 315 -1.55 -6.08 3.10
CA TYR A 315 -2.57 -6.08 2.06
C TYR A 315 -1.97 -6.33 0.69
N GLU A 316 -0.89 -5.62 0.33
CA GLU A 316 -0.29 -5.75 -1.00
C GLU A 316 0.22 -7.16 -1.24
N ALA A 317 0.82 -7.78 -0.23
CA ALA A 317 1.27 -9.16 -0.30
C ALA A 317 0.10 -10.14 -0.46
N ALA A 318 -0.96 -9.99 0.33
CA ALA A 318 -2.16 -10.82 0.22
C ALA A 318 -2.89 -10.62 -1.13
N ALA A 319 -2.95 -9.37 -1.61
CA ALA A 319 -3.56 -9.00 -2.87
C ALA A 319 -2.78 -9.56 -4.07
N ALA A 320 -1.45 -9.62 -4.00
CA ALA A 320 -0.64 -10.17 -5.07
C ALA A 320 -0.91 -11.67 -5.27
N LEU A 321 -1.00 -12.43 -4.17
CA LEU A 321 -1.38 -13.85 -4.22
C LEU A 321 -2.82 -14.04 -4.67
N PHE A 322 -3.73 -13.15 -4.24
CA PHE A 322 -5.10 -13.16 -4.70
C PHE A 322 -5.20 -12.96 -6.22
N VAL A 323 -4.47 -11.98 -6.77
CA VAL A 323 -4.40 -11.72 -8.21
C VAL A 323 -3.77 -12.89 -8.96
N ALA A 324 -2.72 -13.49 -8.40
CA ALA A 324 -2.10 -14.68 -8.97
C ALA A 324 -3.11 -15.83 -9.09
N ASN A 325 -3.87 -16.10 -8.02
CA ASN A 325 -4.92 -17.13 -8.03
C ASN A 325 -6.02 -16.85 -9.07
N LEU A 326 -6.48 -15.59 -9.21
CA LEU A 326 -7.45 -15.20 -10.23
C LEU A 326 -6.93 -15.33 -11.67
N ALA A 327 -5.62 -15.14 -11.85
CA ALA A 327 -4.96 -15.32 -13.13
C ALA A 327 -4.60 -16.79 -13.42
N GLY A 328 -4.84 -17.71 -12.47
CA GLY A 328 -4.39 -19.09 -12.57
C GLY A 328 -2.88 -19.24 -12.53
N ILE A 329 -2.18 -18.27 -11.93
CA ILE A 329 -0.72 -18.23 -11.82
C ILE A 329 -0.32 -18.72 -10.42
N ASP A 330 0.48 -19.78 -10.37
CA ASP A 330 1.07 -20.24 -9.12
C ASP A 330 2.40 -19.52 -8.86
N LEU A 331 2.44 -18.68 -7.82
CA LEU A 331 3.67 -18.03 -7.39
C LEU A 331 4.51 -18.98 -6.54
N ASN A 332 5.71 -19.30 -7.04
CA ASN A 332 6.67 -20.08 -6.28
C ASN A 332 7.25 -19.29 -5.10
N VAL A 333 7.98 -19.97 -4.21
CA VAL A 333 8.55 -19.38 -2.98
C VAL A 333 9.47 -18.18 -3.30
N MET A 334 10.25 -18.22 -4.37
CA MET A 334 11.13 -17.10 -4.75
C MET A 334 10.34 -15.88 -5.24
N GLN A 335 9.28 -16.09 -6.02
CA GLN A 335 8.39 -15.01 -6.44
C GLN A 335 7.64 -14.42 -5.25
N GLN A 336 7.19 -15.25 -4.29
CA GLN A 336 6.60 -14.76 -3.05
C GLN A 336 7.61 -14.00 -2.18
N MET A 337 8.91 -14.36 -2.21
CA MET A 337 9.97 -13.57 -1.57
C MET A 337 10.12 -12.20 -2.23
N ILE A 338 9.98 -12.11 -3.55
CA ILE A 338 9.98 -10.82 -4.25
C ILE A 338 8.74 -10.01 -3.88
N VAL A 339 7.56 -10.62 -3.83
CA VAL A 339 6.35 -9.96 -3.30
C VAL A 339 6.59 -9.44 -1.88
N PHE A 340 7.22 -10.25 -1.02
CA PHE A 340 7.56 -9.85 0.34
C PHE A 340 8.43 -8.58 0.36
N LEU A 341 9.55 -8.59 -0.38
CA LEU A 341 10.48 -7.46 -0.40
C LEU A 341 9.89 -6.21 -1.06
N THR A 342 9.17 -6.40 -2.17
CA THR A 342 8.57 -5.30 -2.93
C THR A 342 7.38 -4.68 -2.21
N ALA A 343 6.57 -5.46 -1.50
CA ALA A 343 5.51 -4.94 -0.65
C ALA A 343 6.06 -4.12 0.51
N MET A 344 7.14 -4.57 1.15
CA MET A 344 7.80 -3.77 2.20
C MET A 344 8.35 -2.44 1.67
N LEU A 345 9.10 -2.50 0.55
CA LEU A 345 9.68 -1.30 -0.05
C LEU A 345 8.60 -0.35 -0.61
N GLY A 346 7.54 -0.91 -1.20
CA GLY A 346 6.38 -0.17 -1.68
C GLY A 346 5.68 0.55 -0.53
N ALA A 347 5.41 -0.15 0.57
CA ALA A 347 4.80 0.40 1.76
C ALA A 347 5.63 1.53 2.42
N ILE A 348 6.96 1.43 2.41
CA ILE A 348 7.85 2.52 2.88
C ILE A 348 7.74 3.76 1.98
N GLY A 349 7.55 3.56 0.67
CA GLY A 349 7.40 4.63 -0.32
C GLY A 349 5.98 5.16 -0.47
N ALA A 350 4.98 4.54 0.15
CA ALA A 350 3.59 4.93 0.06
C ALA A 350 3.35 6.24 0.82
N PRO A 351 2.66 7.24 0.24
CA PRO A 351 2.25 8.42 1.00
C PRO A 351 1.12 8.09 1.97
N GLY A 352 1.09 8.73 3.15
CA GLY A 352 0.09 8.50 4.20
C GLY A 352 -1.29 9.11 3.91
N ILE A 353 -1.78 9.01 2.67
CA ILE A 353 -3.04 9.57 2.16
C ILE A 353 -3.99 8.44 1.69
N PRO A 354 -5.31 8.71 1.57
CA PRO A 354 -6.27 7.67 1.21
C PRO A 354 -5.98 7.04 -0.14
N SER A 355 -6.16 5.71 -0.23
CA SER A 355 -5.93 4.92 -1.45
C SER A 355 -4.51 4.99 -2.03
N ALA A 356 -3.52 5.49 -1.28
CA ALA A 356 -2.11 5.47 -1.69
C ALA A 356 -1.60 4.06 -1.99
N GLY A 357 -2.11 3.06 -1.25
CA GLY A 357 -1.78 1.64 -1.43
C GLY A 357 -2.08 1.10 -2.83
N MET A 358 -2.98 1.72 -3.59
CA MET A 358 -3.29 1.29 -4.96
C MET A 358 -2.17 1.61 -5.95
N VAL A 359 -1.44 2.70 -5.70
CA VAL A 359 -0.29 3.10 -6.51
C VAL A 359 0.88 2.15 -6.24
N THR A 360 1.12 1.83 -4.97
CA THR A 360 2.20 0.91 -4.57
C THR A 360 1.89 -0.55 -4.91
N MET A 361 0.61 -0.93 -4.99
CA MET A 361 0.20 -2.24 -5.52
C MET A 361 0.67 -2.49 -6.96
N LEU A 362 0.74 -1.45 -7.82
CA LEU A 362 1.29 -1.59 -9.18
C LEU A 362 2.73 -2.13 -9.15
N ILE A 363 3.52 -1.66 -8.19
CA ILE A 363 4.92 -2.03 -8.00
C ILE A 363 5.01 -3.52 -7.71
N VAL A 364 4.19 -3.98 -6.76
CA VAL A 364 4.19 -5.37 -6.31
C VAL A 364 3.76 -6.29 -7.45
N LEU A 365 2.66 -5.98 -8.16
CA LEU A 365 2.20 -6.79 -9.29
C LEU A 365 3.23 -6.85 -10.42
N GLN A 366 3.80 -5.71 -10.82
CA GLN A 366 4.79 -5.67 -11.90
C GLN A 366 6.10 -6.39 -11.53
N SER A 367 6.51 -6.36 -10.26
CA SER A 367 7.75 -6.98 -9.80
C SER A 367 7.80 -8.49 -10.03
N VAL A 368 6.62 -9.13 -10.00
CA VAL A 368 6.45 -10.55 -10.29
C VAL A 368 5.75 -10.81 -11.62
N GLY A 369 5.48 -9.78 -12.43
CA GLY A 369 4.89 -9.94 -13.76
C GLY A 369 3.41 -10.30 -13.78
N LEU A 370 2.67 -9.98 -12.71
CA LEU A 370 1.22 -10.16 -12.65
C LEU A 370 0.47 -9.05 -13.43
N PRO A 371 -0.76 -9.33 -13.92
CA PRO A 371 -1.57 -8.35 -14.66
C PRO A 371 -1.92 -7.14 -13.79
N VAL A 372 -1.50 -5.95 -14.22
CA VAL A 372 -1.83 -4.69 -13.51
C VAL A 372 -3.30 -4.32 -13.65
N GLU A 373 -3.99 -4.87 -14.64
CA GLU A 373 -5.43 -4.72 -14.87
C GLU A 373 -6.24 -5.24 -13.68
N ALA A 374 -5.67 -6.15 -12.88
CA ALA A 374 -6.31 -6.68 -11.68
C ALA A 374 -6.56 -5.63 -10.60
N ILE A 375 -5.89 -4.47 -10.68
CA ILE A 375 -6.20 -3.29 -9.86
C ILE A 375 -7.66 -2.88 -10.00
N ALA A 376 -8.25 -3.02 -11.19
CA ALA A 376 -9.66 -2.73 -11.40
C ALA A 376 -10.59 -3.55 -10.49
N ILE A 377 -10.17 -4.78 -10.14
CA ILE A 377 -10.92 -5.70 -9.28
C ILE A 377 -10.70 -5.36 -7.79
N LEU A 378 -9.50 -4.92 -7.43
CA LEU A 378 -9.12 -4.61 -6.05
C LEU A 378 -9.62 -3.23 -5.57
N LEU A 379 -9.63 -2.25 -6.46
CA LEU A 379 -9.92 -0.87 -6.14
C LEU A 379 -11.29 -0.64 -5.44
N PRO A 380 -12.38 -1.33 -5.83
CA PRO A 380 -13.68 -1.18 -5.18
C PRO A 380 -13.70 -1.59 -3.71
N VAL A 381 -12.92 -2.62 -3.38
CA VAL A 381 -12.84 -3.17 -2.02
C VAL A 381 -11.78 -2.47 -1.20
N ASP A 382 -10.78 -1.88 -1.86
CA ASP A 382 -9.68 -1.15 -1.23
C ASP A 382 -10.19 -0.11 -0.26
N ARG A 383 -11.25 0.64 -0.58
CA ARG A 383 -11.79 1.68 0.32
C ARG A 383 -12.13 1.14 1.71
N LEU A 384 -12.75 -0.03 1.78
CA LEU A 384 -13.12 -0.67 3.05
C LEU A 384 -11.85 -1.11 3.79
N LEU A 385 -10.95 -1.78 3.08
CA LEU A 385 -9.70 -2.30 3.62
C LEU A 385 -8.79 -1.17 4.11
N ASP A 386 -8.74 -0.05 3.39
CA ASP A 386 -7.88 1.11 3.64
C ASP A 386 -8.15 1.76 5.00
N THR A 387 -9.42 1.83 5.42
CA THR A 387 -9.77 2.35 6.75
C THR A 387 -9.10 1.54 7.87
N ILE A 388 -9.14 0.21 7.75
CA ILE A 388 -8.62 -0.72 8.76
C ILE A 388 -7.09 -0.73 8.71
N ARG A 389 -6.50 -0.79 7.50
CA ARG A 389 -5.04 -0.70 7.31
C ARG A 389 -4.49 0.58 7.92
N THR A 390 -5.10 1.73 7.64
CA THR A 390 -4.64 3.02 8.16
C THR A 390 -4.68 3.04 9.69
N ALA A 391 -5.76 2.54 10.30
CA ALA A 391 -5.86 2.47 11.75
C ALA A 391 -4.74 1.61 12.36
N VAL A 392 -4.43 0.46 11.74
CA VAL A 392 -3.34 -0.43 12.19
C VAL A 392 -1.95 0.18 11.93
N ASN A 393 -1.75 0.95 10.86
CA ASN A 393 -0.50 1.67 10.62
C ASN A 393 -0.26 2.71 11.74
N VAL A 394 -1.26 3.54 12.03
CA VAL A 394 -1.18 4.54 13.12
C VAL A 394 -1.01 3.87 14.49
N GLU A 395 -1.66 2.72 14.71
CA GLU A 395 -1.43 1.88 15.89
C GLU A 395 0.04 1.44 15.99
N GLY A 396 0.61 0.94 14.90
CA GLY A 396 2.02 0.57 14.79
C GLY A 396 2.96 1.73 15.12
N ASP A 397 2.66 2.94 14.67
CA ASP A 397 3.46 4.14 14.96
C ASP A 397 3.51 4.43 16.47
N MET A 398 2.34 4.38 17.12
CA MET A 398 2.21 4.62 18.55
C MET A 398 2.88 3.52 19.37
N VAL A 399 2.68 2.24 19.00
CA VAL A 399 3.36 1.10 19.63
C VAL A 399 4.87 1.23 19.46
N GLY A 400 5.34 1.54 18.26
CA GLY A 400 6.75 1.75 17.95
C GLY A 400 7.37 2.84 18.81
N SER A 401 6.67 3.97 18.99
CA SER A 401 7.17 5.07 19.84
C SER A 401 7.39 4.66 21.30
N LEU A 402 6.51 3.81 21.85
CA LEU A 402 6.62 3.28 23.22
C LEU A 402 7.74 2.24 23.34
N VAL A 403 7.83 1.35 22.36
CA VAL A 403 8.88 0.32 22.27
C VAL A 403 10.26 0.98 22.17
N VAL A 404 10.42 1.92 21.24
CA VAL A 404 11.66 2.67 21.03
C VAL A 404 12.03 3.47 22.28
N GLN A 405 11.06 4.16 22.91
CA GLN A 405 11.30 4.85 24.18
C GLN A 405 11.89 3.92 25.24
N LYS A 406 11.35 2.70 25.39
CA LYS A 406 11.86 1.72 26.35
C LYS A 406 13.29 1.27 26.03
N PHE A 407 13.59 1.06 24.74
CA PHE A 407 14.93 0.66 24.30
C PHE A 407 15.97 1.78 24.45
N SER A 408 15.59 3.03 24.18
CA SER A 408 16.46 4.20 24.31
C SER A 408 16.68 4.63 25.77
N ALA A 409 15.79 4.26 26.70
CA ALA A 409 15.92 4.58 28.12
C ALA A 409 16.90 3.68 28.91
N ARG A 410 17.26 2.50 28.39
CA ARG A 410 18.21 1.59 29.07
C ARG A 410 19.64 2.12 28.91
N ARG A 411 20.19 2.74 29.97
CA ARG A 411 21.61 3.15 30.04
C ARG A 411 22.56 1.98 29.83
#